data_AF-A0A7V1N0J8-F1
#
_entry.id   AF-A0A7V1N0J8-F1
#
_cell.length_a   1.000
_cell.length_b   1.000
_cell.length_c   1.000
_cell.angle_alpha   90.00
_cell.angle_beta   90.00
_cell.angle_gamma   90.00
#
_symmetry.space_group_name_H-M   'P 1'
#
loop_
_entity.id
_entity.type
_entity.pdbx_description
1 polymer ?
#
loop_
_entity_poly.entity_id
_entity_poly.type
_entity_poly.pdbx_seq_one_letter_code
_entity_poly.pdbx_strand_id
1 'polypeptide(L)'
;MTGKFSLSEKRSIAGLSVVIGLRMLGLSMIIPVFSVYAVKLPGSSVMLAGMAFGIYGLTQAFLQIPFGYMSDRFGRKPVVAFGLLLFGIGSVICAVTTNIYILIAGRFLQGGGAIASACFAWIADLTKESRRNTAMAFMGISVGGGIVMGMISGPVIGGILAQAHFSGWRQAFR
;
A
#
# COMPACT_ATOMS: atom_id res chain seq x y z
N MET A 1 -32.65 7.01 13.97
CA MET A 1 -31.68 6.86 12.86
C MET A 1 -30.65 5.79 13.23
N THR A 2 -30.79 4.54 12.77
CA THR A 2 -29.71 3.53 12.60
C THR A 2 -30.33 2.16 12.30
N GLY A 3 -30.62 1.89 11.03
CA GLY A 3 -30.89 0.51 10.60
C GLY A 3 -29.59 -0.28 10.62
N LYS A 4 -29.55 -1.43 11.30
CA LYS A 4 -28.37 -2.32 11.35
C LYS A 4 -27.93 -2.70 9.93
N PHE A 5 -26.61 -2.67 9.65
CA PHE A 5 -26.08 -3.18 8.38
C PHE A 5 -26.51 -4.64 8.17
N SER A 6 -26.88 -4.97 6.94
CA SER A 6 -27.08 -6.37 6.55
C SER A 6 -25.75 -7.13 6.60
N LEU A 7 -25.82 -8.46 6.66
CA LEU A 7 -24.61 -9.30 6.71
C LEU A 7 -23.75 -9.15 5.46
N SER A 8 -24.36 -8.96 4.28
CA SER A 8 -23.66 -8.72 3.02
C SER A 8 -22.94 -7.37 3.03
N GLU A 9 -23.61 -6.29 3.47
CA GLU A 9 -22.97 -4.97 3.61
C GLU A 9 -21.78 -5.04 4.55
N LYS A 10 -21.91 -5.69 5.72
CA LYS A 10 -20.81 -5.85 6.68
C LYS A 10 -19.61 -6.56 6.07
N ARG A 11 -19.84 -7.66 5.34
CA ARG A 11 -18.77 -8.43 4.68
C ARG A 11 -18.04 -7.59 3.64
N SER A 12 -18.77 -6.84 2.82
CA SER A 12 -18.18 -5.97 1.80
C SER A 12 -17.38 -4.81 2.40
N ILE A 13 -17.94 -4.13 3.42
CA ILE A 13 -17.24 -3.07 4.15
C ILE A 13 -15.98 -3.62 4.79
N ALA A 14 -16.06 -4.72 5.53
CA ALA A 14 -14.90 -5.33 6.18
C ALA A 14 -13.84 -5.75 5.16
N GLY A 15 -14.22 -6.39 4.06
CA GLY A 15 -13.29 -6.82 3.01
C GLY A 15 -12.55 -5.65 2.38
N LEU A 16 -13.26 -4.62 1.95
CA LEU A 16 -12.64 -3.46 1.30
C LEU A 16 -11.84 -2.59 2.28
N SER A 17 -12.29 -2.46 3.54
CA SER A 17 -11.52 -1.84 4.62
C SER A 17 -10.19 -2.57 4.84
N VAL A 18 -10.21 -3.90 4.98
CA VAL A 18 -8.98 -4.68 5.17
C VAL A 18 -8.04 -4.52 3.98
N VAL A 19 -8.56 -4.57 2.75
CA VAL A 19 -7.75 -4.37 1.53
C VAL A 19 -7.04 -3.02 1.53
N ILE A 20 -7.76 -1.93 1.78
CA ILE A 20 -7.16 -0.59 1.76
C ILE A 20 -6.25 -0.37 2.97
N GLY A 21 -6.61 -0.90 4.14
CA GLY A 21 -5.82 -0.82 5.37
C GLY A 21 -4.48 -1.56 5.24
N LEU A 22 -4.48 -2.78 4.71
CA LEU A 22 -3.25 -3.55 4.47
C LEU A 22 -2.33 -2.86 3.46
N ARG A 23 -2.90 -2.27 2.40
CA ARG A 23 -2.13 -1.47 1.43
C ARG A 23 -1.45 -0.28 2.12
N MET A 24 -2.14 0.40 3.02
CA MET A 24 -1.60 1.55 3.76
C MET A 24 -0.58 1.15 4.82
N LEU A 25 -0.75 -0.02 5.44
CA LEU A 25 0.26 -0.61 6.32
C LEU A 25 1.56 -0.86 5.57
N GLY A 26 1.51 -1.56 4.44
CA GLY A 26 2.71 -1.83 3.63
C GLY A 26 3.41 -0.55 3.17
N LEU A 27 2.65 0.46 2.74
CA LEU A 27 3.21 1.73 2.29
C LEU A 27 3.88 2.52 3.43
N SER A 28 3.22 2.61 4.59
CA SER A 28 3.70 3.40 5.73
C SER A 28 4.87 2.75 6.46
N MET A 29 4.96 1.42 6.42
CA MET A 29 6.10 0.65 6.93
C MET A 29 7.42 1.05 6.27
N ILE A 30 7.36 1.46 5.00
CA ILE A 30 8.53 1.83 4.22
C ILE A 30 9.04 3.22 4.62
N ILE A 31 8.15 4.19 4.88
CA ILE A 31 8.50 5.61 5.09
C ILE A 31 9.68 5.82 6.07
N PRO A 32 9.67 5.29 7.31
CA PRO A 32 10.71 5.58 8.29
C PRO A 32 12.06 4.92 7.97
N VAL A 33 12.06 3.82 7.21
CA VAL A 33 13.28 3.06 6.88
C VAL A 33 13.83 3.42 5.49
N PHE A 34 13.00 4.01 4.62
CA PHE A 34 13.32 4.17 3.21
C PHE A 34 14.58 5.00 2.97
N SER A 35 14.71 6.15 3.63
CA SER A 35 15.86 7.06 3.44
C SER A 35 17.18 6.42 3.89
N VAL A 36 17.15 5.55 4.91
CA VAL A 36 18.34 4.87 5.44
C VAL A 36 18.83 3.76 4.51
N TYR A 37 17.91 3.05 3.85
CA TYR A 37 18.25 1.92 2.98
C TYR A 37 18.46 2.34 1.52
N ALA A 38 17.64 3.25 0.98
CA ALA A 38 17.67 3.60 -0.44
C ALA A 38 19.01 4.22 -0.87
N VAL A 39 19.64 5.02 0.00
CA VAL A 39 20.95 5.65 -0.26
C VAL A 39 22.14 4.70 -0.11
N LYS A 40 21.92 3.50 0.43
CA LYS A 40 22.95 2.46 0.55
C LYS A 40 22.94 1.49 -0.62
N LEU A 41 21.95 1.59 -1.51
CA LEU A 41 21.89 0.73 -2.68
C LEU A 41 23.00 1.09 -3.69
N PRO A 42 23.58 0.09 -4.37
CA PRO A 42 24.48 0.29 -5.49
C PRO A 42 23.90 1.24 -6.53
N GLY A 43 24.70 2.22 -6.96
CA GLY A 43 24.31 3.23 -7.96
C GLY A 43 23.32 4.29 -7.44
N SER A 44 23.04 4.33 -6.13
CA SER A 44 22.12 5.31 -5.58
C SER A 44 22.76 6.69 -5.42
N SER A 45 21.90 7.70 -5.48
CA SER A 45 22.18 9.08 -5.10
C SER A 45 20.98 9.59 -4.31
N VAL A 46 21.15 10.71 -3.59
CA VAL A 46 20.03 11.35 -2.86
C VAL A 46 18.87 11.65 -3.80
N MET A 47 19.17 12.08 -5.03
CA MET A 47 18.18 12.35 -6.07
C MET A 47 17.42 11.09 -6.50
N LEU A 48 18.13 9.97 -6.73
CA LEU A 48 17.50 8.70 -7.12
C LEU A 48 16.68 8.08 -5.97
N ALA A 49 17.13 8.22 -4.73
CA ALA A 49 16.35 7.83 -3.56
C ALA A 49 15.06 8.67 -3.46
N GLY A 50 15.16 9.99 -3.62
CA GLY A 50 13.98 10.87 -3.71
C GLY A 50 13.02 10.46 -4.83
N MET A 51 13.56 10.14 -6.01
CA MET A 51 12.76 9.65 -7.15
C MET A 51 12.09 8.31 -6.82
N ALA A 52 12.79 7.36 -6.22
CA ALA A 52 12.22 6.06 -5.82
C ALA A 52 11.10 6.20 -4.78
N PHE A 53 11.18 7.21 -3.91
CA PHE A 53 10.10 7.54 -3.00
C PHE A 53 8.91 8.17 -3.74
N GLY A 54 9.17 9.20 -4.56
CA GLY A 54 8.17 10.04 -5.20
C GLY A 54 7.46 9.40 -6.39
N ILE A 55 8.13 8.54 -7.16
CA ILE A 55 7.56 7.92 -8.37
C ILE A 55 6.31 7.08 -8.06
N TYR A 56 6.27 6.48 -6.88
CA TYR A 56 5.08 5.79 -6.36
C TYR A 56 3.89 6.76 -6.25
N GLY A 57 4.08 7.92 -5.63
CA GLY A 57 3.03 8.91 -5.45
C GLY A 57 2.59 9.51 -6.78
N LEU A 58 3.54 9.79 -7.67
CA LEU A 58 3.27 10.31 -9.02
C LEU A 58 2.43 9.34 -9.84
N THR A 59 2.88 8.09 -9.99
CA THR A 59 2.15 7.06 -10.72
C THR A 59 0.77 6.82 -10.13
N GLN A 60 0.66 6.76 -8.80
CA GLN A 60 -0.63 6.63 -8.14
C GLN A 60 -1.54 7.81 -8.48
N ALA A 61 -1.08 9.05 -8.38
CA ALA A 61 -1.88 10.23 -8.69
C ALA A 61 -2.37 10.24 -10.14
N PHE A 62 -1.48 9.97 -11.09
CA PHE A 62 -1.83 9.96 -12.52
C PHE A 62 -2.78 8.83 -12.89
N LEU A 63 -2.62 7.64 -12.30
CA LEU A 63 -3.42 6.46 -12.63
C LEU A 63 -4.70 6.35 -11.79
N GLN A 64 -4.83 7.12 -10.71
CA GLN A 64 -6.01 7.12 -9.84
C GLN A 64 -7.32 7.43 -10.60
N ILE A 65 -7.28 8.42 -11.49
CA ILE A 65 -8.44 8.85 -12.29
C ILE A 65 -8.76 7.81 -13.38
N PRO A 66 -7.79 7.37 -14.22
CA PRO A 66 -8.00 6.28 -15.17
C PRO A 66 -8.55 5.01 -14.54
N PHE A 67 -8.02 4.56 -13.39
CA PHE A 67 -8.51 3.36 -12.71
C PHE A 67 -9.91 3.57 -12.14
N GLY A 68 -10.24 4.78 -11.67
CA GLY A 68 -11.60 5.14 -11.30
C GLY A 68 -12.57 4.94 -12.48
N TYR A 69 -12.29 5.58 -13.61
CA TYR A 69 -13.09 5.47 -14.83
C TYR A 69 -13.18 4.02 -15.36
N MET A 70 -12.06 3.29 -15.39
CA MET A 70 -12.06 1.88 -15.79
C MET A 70 -12.93 1.03 -14.85
N SER A 71 -12.98 1.35 -13.55
CA SER A 71 -13.81 0.62 -12.60
C SER A 71 -15.31 0.88 -12.80
N ASP A 72 -15.68 2.07 -13.30
CA ASP A 72 -17.06 2.36 -13.71
C ASP A 72 -17.43 1.55 -14.97
N ARG A 73 -16.49 1.42 -15.93
CA ARG A 73 -16.75 0.79 -17.24
C ARG A 73 -16.67 -0.74 -17.24
N PHE A 74 -15.65 -1.31 -16.62
CA PHE A 74 -15.36 -2.76 -16.63
C PHE A 74 -15.82 -3.47 -15.35
N GLY A 75 -16.35 -2.70 -14.39
CA GLY A 75 -16.78 -3.17 -13.08
C GLY A 75 -15.71 -3.03 -12.00
N ARG A 76 -16.17 -2.82 -10.76
CA ARG A 76 -15.32 -2.53 -9.60
C ARG A 76 -14.35 -3.68 -9.28
N LYS A 77 -14.87 -4.90 -9.19
CA LYS A 77 -14.12 -6.10 -8.77
C LYS A 77 -12.90 -6.42 -9.64
N PRO A 78 -12.99 -6.52 -10.98
CA PRO A 78 -11.82 -6.84 -11.80
C PRO A 78 -10.75 -5.75 -11.75
N VAL A 79 -11.14 -4.47 -11.70
CA VAL A 79 -10.18 -3.36 -11.64
C VAL A 79 -9.46 -3.31 -10.29
N VAL A 80 -10.16 -3.53 -9.18
CA VAL A 80 -9.53 -3.64 -7.86
C VAL A 80 -8.59 -4.84 -7.80
N ALA A 81 -8.99 -6.00 -8.31
CA ALA A 81 -8.14 -7.20 -8.34
C ALA A 81 -6.88 -6.97 -9.19
N PHE A 82 -7.01 -6.36 -10.37
CA PHE A 82 -5.88 -6.02 -11.23
C PHE A 82 -4.92 -5.04 -10.56
N GLY A 83 -5.42 -3.97 -9.95
CA GLY A 83 -4.57 -3.03 -9.24
C GLY A 83 -3.89 -3.63 -8.01
N LEU A 84 -4.53 -4.59 -7.33
CA LEU A 84 -3.88 -5.36 -6.25
C LEU A 84 -2.77 -6.27 -6.77
N LEU A 85 -2.94 -6.88 -7.96
CA LEU A 85 -1.88 -7.65 -8.59
C LEU A 85 -0.68 -6.75 -8.94
N LEU A 86 -0.92 -5.58 -9.54
CA LEU A 86 0.16 -4.61 -9.82
C LEU A 86 0.89 -4.18 -8.54
N PHE A 87 0.12 -3.88 -7.49
CA PHE A 87 0.68 -3.54 -6.19
C PHE A 87 1.54 -4.70 -5.64
N GLY A 88 1.01 -5.92 -5.65
CA GLY A 88 1.71 -7.11 -5.14
C GLY A 88 3.00 -7.41 -5.91
N ILE A 89 2.96 -7.38 -7.25
CA ILE A 89 4.15 -7.59 -8.09
C ILE A 89 5.18 -6.49 -7.79
N GLY A 90 4.76 -5.22 -7.73
CA GLY A 90 5.64 -4.11 -7.38
C GLY A 90 6.25 -4.27 -5.98
N SER A 91 5.50 -4.78 -5.01
CA SER A 91 5.98 -5.08 -3.66
C SER A 91 7.03 -6.19 -3.65
N VAL A 92 6.82 -7.27 -4.41
CA VAL A 92 7.82 -8.34 -4.55
C VAL A 92 9.09 -7.81 -5.19
N ILE A 93 9.00 -7.04 -6.28
CA ILE A 93 10.16 -6.43 -6.94
C ILE A 93 10.93 -5.54 -5.96
N CYS A 94 10.23 -4.71 -5.17
CA CYS A 94 10.87 -3.85 -4.17
C CYS A 94 11.52 -4.65 -3.03
N ALA A 95 10.98 -5.82 -2.67
CA ALA A 95 11.51 -6.64 -1.60
C ALA A 95 12.79 -7.39 -1.98
N VAL A 96 12.94 -7.78 -3.25
CA VAL A 96 14.09 -8.56 -3.74
C VAL A 96 15.17 -7.72 -4.43
N THR A 97 14.93 -6.42 -4.60
CA THR A 97 15.84 -5.55 -5.36
C THR A 97 17.18 -5.35 -4.68
N THR A 98 18.23 -5.31 -5.48
CA THR A 98 19.61 -5.04 -5.06
C THR A 98 20.17 -3.75 -5.65
N ASN A 99 19.38 -3.01 -6.44
CA ASN A 99 19.79 -1.73 -7.05
C ASN A 99 18.63 -0.73 -7.04
N ILE A 100 18.96 0.56 -6.89
CA ILE A 100 18.01 1.68 -6.89
C ILE A 100 17.12 1.73 -8.15
N TYR A 101 17.63 1.38 -9.34
CA TYR A 101 16.83 1.45 -10.58
C TYR A 101 15.69 0.43 -10.60
N ILE A 102 15.96 -0.80 -10.13
CA ILE A 102 14.93 -1.84 -10.01
C ILE A 102 13.94 -1.47 -8.90
N LEU A 103 14.42 -0.82 -7.81
CA LEU A 103 13.53 -0.28 -6.79
C LEU A 103 12.57 0.78 -7.37
N ILE A 104 13.08 1.71 -8.19
CA ILE A 104 12.27 2.73 -8.88
C ILE A 104 11.20 2.06 -9.76
N ALA A 105 11.58 1.07 -10.56
CA ALA A 105 10.64 0.32 -11.41
C ALA A 105 9.57 -0.41 -10.58
N GLY A 106 9.98 -1.06 -9.48
CA GLY A 106 9.06 -1.70 -8.54
C GLY A 106 8.08 -0.70 -7.92
N ARG A 107 8.55 0.49 -7.52
CA ARG A 107 7.75 1.57 -6.94
C ARG A 107 6.78 2.19 -7.94
N PHE A 108 7.21 2.35 -9.19
CA PHE A 108 6.36 2.75 -10.32
C PHE A 108 5.20 1.76 -10.51
N LEU A 109 5.51 0.46 -10.55
CA LEU A 109 4.49 -0.59 -10.69
C LEU A 109 3.55 -0.65 -9.49
N GLN A 110 4.09 -0.51 -8.28
CA GLN A 110 3.32 -0.47 -7.04
C GLN A 110 2.32 0.70 -7.03
N GLY A 111 2.77 1.90 -7.44
CA GLY A 111 1.91 3.08 -7.52
C GLY A 111 0.85 2.96 -8.61
N GLY A 112 1.13 2.23 -9.69
CA GLY A 112 0.14 1.87 -10.71
C GLY A 112 -1.03 1.02 -10.22
N GLY A 113 -0.90 0.36 -9.07
CA GLY A 113 -2.02 -0.27 -8.33
C GLY A 113 -2.94 0.75 -7.65
N ALA A 114 -3.44 1.74 -8.41
CA ALA A 114 -4.17 2.91 -7.94
C ALA A 114 -5.67 2.61 -7.69
N ILE A 115 -5.94 1.73 -6.73
CA ILE A 115 -7.29 1.15 -6.49
C ILE A 115 -8.20 1.99 -5.59
N ALA A 116 -7.72 3.06 -4.95
CA ALA A 116 -8.47 3.67 -3.85
C ALA A 116 -9.82 4.26 -4.31
N SER A 117 -9.87 4.90 -5.48
CA SER A 117 -11.09 5.49 -6.07
C SER A 117 -12.11 4.40 -6.36
N ALA A 118 -11.68 3.31 -6.99
CA ALA A 118 -12.51 2.14 -7.26
C ALA A 118 -13.05 1.51 -5.96
N CYS A 119 -12.24 1.39 -4.90
CA CYS A 119 -12.69 0.85 -3.61
C CYS A 119 -13.73 1.73 -2.92
N PHE A 120 -13.51 3.05 -2.88
CA PHE A 120 -14.48 3.99 -2.28
C PHE A 120 -15.78 4.02 -3.08
N ALA A 121 -15.70 4.06 -4.41
CA ALA A 121 -16.89 3.97 -5.26
C ALA A 121 -17.63 2.65 -5.06
N TRP A 122 -16.90 1.53 -4.93
CA TRP A 122 -17.51 0.22 -4.68
C TRP A 122 -18.24 0.15 -3.34
N ILE A 123 -17.71 0.76 -2.28
CA ILE A 123 -18.45 0.88 -1.01
C ILE A 123 -19.68 1.78 -1.16
N ALA A 124 -19.58 2.88 -1.91
CA ALA A 124 -20.73 3.74 -2.16
C ALA A 124 -21.87 3.02 -2.91
N ASP A 125 -21.52 2.13 -3.85
CA ASP A 125 -22.45 1.31 -4.63
C ASP A 125 -23.12 0.21 -3.77
N LEU A 126 -22.38 -0.36 -2.81
CA LEU A 126 -22.85 -1.47 -1.97
C LEU A 126 -23.59 -1.03 -0.71
N THR A 127 -23.61 0.26 -0.39
CA THR A 127 -24.20 0.77 0.85
C THR A 127 -25.34 1.74 0.59
N LYS A 128 -26.39 1.63 1.40
CA LYS A 128 -27.50 2.59 1.36
C LYS A 128 -27.00 4.00 1.69
N GLU A 129 -27.54 4.99 0.99
CA GLU A 129 -27.16 6.40 1.14
C GLU A 129 -27.18 6.88 2.60
N SER A 130 -28.22 6.51 3.36
CA SER A 130 -28.37 6.85 4.78
C SER A 130 -27.27 6.32 5.71
N ARG A 131 -26.44 5.38 5.24
CA ARG A 131 -25.35 4.75 6.01
C ARG A 131 -24.00 4.79 5.31
N ARG A 132 -23.93 5.40 4.12
CA ARG A 132 -22.70 5.49 3.32
C ARG A 132 -21.58 6.16 4.10
N ASN A 133 -21.88 7.26 4.81
CA ASN A 133 -20.89 7.97 5.63
C ASN A 133 -20.30 7.06 6.71
N THR A 134 -21.12 6.23 7.38
CA THR A 134 -20.64 5.28 8.38
C THR A 134 -19.74 4.21 7.76
N ALA A 135 -20.09 3.70 6.57
CA ALA A 135 -19.25 2.74 5.85
C ALA A 135 -17.90 3.34 5.43
N MET A 136 -17.92 4.58 4.93
CA MET A 136 -16.70 5.34 4.61
C MET A 136 -15.84 5.59 5.86
N ALA A 137 -16.45 5.84 7.01
CA ALA A 137 -15.72 5.98 8.28
C ALA A 137 -14.97 4.70 8.65
N PHE A 138 -15.56 3.51 8.45
CA PHE A 138 -14.84 2.24 8.66
C PHE A 138 -13.64 2.07 7.73
N MET A 139 -13.74 2.52 6.48
CA MET A 139 -12.57 2.54 5.58
C MET A 139 -11.51 3.51 6.10
N GLY A 140 -11.89 4.71 6.52
CA GLY A 140 -10.98 5.71 7.08
C GLY A 140 -10.25 5.23 8.33
N ILE A 141 -10.96 4.58 9.26
CA ILE A 141 -10.38 3.96 10.46
C ILE A 141 -9.35 2.90 10.05
N SER A 142 -9.66 2.08 9.06
CA SER A 142 -8.75 1.02 8.61
C SER A 142 -7.50 1.58 7.91
N VAL A 143 -7.66 2.65 7.11
CA VAL A 143 -6.53 3.39 6.51
C VAL A 143 -5.65 3.98 7.61
N GLY A 144 -6.23 4.74 8.54
CA GLY A 144 -5.50 5.37 9.63
C GLY A 144 -4.78 4.35 10.51
N GLY A 145 -5.49 3.29 10.90
CA GLY A 145 -4.92 2.17 11.66
C GLY A 145 -3.78 1.48 10.92
N GLY A 146 -3.93 1.25 9.61
CA GLY A 146 -2.87 0.72 8.76
C GLY A 146 -1.62 1.61 8.76
N ILE A 147 -1.79 2.92 8.61
CA ILE A 147 -0.67 3.89 8.63
C ILE A 147 0.06 3.85 9.97
N VAL A 148 -0.67 3.95 11.09
CA VAL A 148 -0.07 3.95 12.43
C VAL A 148 0.68 2.65 12.68
N MET A 149 0.04 1.51 12.39
CA MET A 149 0.67 0.20 12.58
C MET A 149 1.89 0.02 11.68
N GLY A 150 1.86 0.50 10.44
CA GLY A 150 3.01 0.44 9.54
C GLY A 150 4.18 1.29 10.04
N MET A 151 3.93 2.53 10.47
CA MET A 151 4.99 3.40 11.01
C MET A 151 5.65 2.84 12.27
N ILE A 152 4.90 2.13 13.12
CA ILE A 152 5.43 1.46 14.31
C ILE A 152 6.20 0.19 13.92
N SER A 153 5.61 -0.66 13.08
CA SER A 153 6.19 -1.97 12.72
C SER A 153 7.41 -1.86 11.81
N GLY A 154 7.51 -0.82 10.97
CA GLY A 154 8.61 -0.63 10.01
C GLY A 154 9.99 -0.60 10.67
N PRO A 155 10.27 0.31 11.61
CA PRO A 155 11.54 0.36 12.33
C PRO A 155 11.80 -0.89 13.18
N VAL A 156 10.76 -1.48 13.79
CA VAL A 156 10.90 -2.70 14.61
C VAL A 156 11.37 -3.87 13.75
N ILE A 157 10.68 -4.13 12.63
CA ILE A 157 11.04 -5.21 11.71
C ILE A 157 12.40 -4.92 11.06
N GLY A 158 12.63 -3.68 10.61
CA GLY A 158 13.91 -3.27 10.04
C GLY A 158 15.08 -3.43 11.02
N GLY A 159 14.86 -3.17 12.31
CA GLY A 159 15.83 -3.36 13.37
C GLY A 159 16.12 -4.84 13.65
N ILE A 160 15.10 -5.68 13.75
CA ILE A 160 15.25 -7.13 13.94
C ILE A 160 16.03 -7.76 12.79
N LEU A 161 15.69 -7.42 11.54
CA LEU A 161 16.38 -7.93 10.35
C LEU A 161 17.84 -7.47 10.29
N ALA A 162 18.12 -6.22 10.65
CA ALA A 162 19.48 -5.72 10.76
C ALA A 162 20.27 -6.52 11.83
N GLN A 163 19.71 -6.70 13.02
CA GLN A 163 20.36 -7.46 14.11
C GLN A 163 20.64 -8.91 13.72
N ALA A 164 19.72 -9.59 13.04
CA ALA A 164 19.92 -10.96 12.54
C ALA A 164 21.06 -11.04 11.51
N HIS A 165 21.23 -10.00 10.68
CA HIS A 165 22.37 -9.90 9.76
C HIS A 165 23.69 -9.64 10.50
N PHE A 166 23.69 -8.79 11.54
CA PHE A 166 24.89 -8.47 12.34
C PHE A 166 25.32 -9.59 13.30
N SER A 167 24.39 -10.42 13.80
CA SER A 167 24.71 -11.53 14.69
C SER A 167 25.43 -12.68 13.98
N GLY A 168 25.19 -12.89 12.68
CA GLY A 168 25.93 -13.85 11.85
C GLY A 168 27.42 -13.49 11.71
N TRP A 169 27.75 -12.22 11.51
CA TRP A 169 29.15 -11.77 11.46
C TRP A 169 29.89 -11.99 12.79
N ARG A 170 29.23 -11.78 13.93
CA ARG A 170 29.83 -12.03 15.25
C ARG A 170 30.08 -13.51 15.54
N GLN A 171 29.33 -14.42 14.93
CA GLN A 171 29.56 -15.86 15.03
C GLN A 171 30.69 -16.32 14.11
N ALA A 172 30.94 -15.64 12.98
CA ALA A 172 32.07 -15.93 12.10
C ALA A 172 33.44 -15.56 12.69
N PHE A 173 33.49 -14.74 13.75
CA PHE A 173 34.69 -14.35 14.48
C PHE A 173 34.81 -15.02 15.88
N ARG A 174 34.04 -16.08 16.12
CA ARG A 174 34.18 -16.96 17.28
C ARG A 174 34.56 -18.36 16.82
#